data_AF-A0A970H0F5-F1
#
_entry.id   AF-A0A970H0F5-F1
#
_cell.length_a   1.000
_cell.length_b   1.000
_cell.length_c   1.000
_cell.angle_alpha   90.00
_cell.angle_beta   90.00
_cell.angle_gamma   90.00
#
_symmetry.space_group_name_H-M   'P 1'
#
loop_
_entity.id
_entity.type
_entity.pdbx_description
1 polymer ?
#
loop_
_entity_poly.entity_id
_entity_poly.type
_entity_poly.pdbx_seq_one_letter_code
_entity_poly.pdbx_strand_id
1 'polypeptide(L)'
;MSSDGRINFTDEQRQIIRLSAGRHLVLAPPGTGKTELLAQRMLLAVANGVDPRRMICLTFTIRAARNMEERVERRLQGSLPYIIGNVHHFCAKLLFERQLVPRSWTIIDEPMQREFMEDVLADLSEDDRLRLMGSKDEMPVGELLRICNALRQRELRLPVELADELPDSRMLLNNRPLIERIHRAYRRHKEAFTVLDFDDLLNYTYVFLTQRKDLREEDKFIWVQVDEVQDLSPLQLAIIAAIEAPGAHCVYLGDMEQAIFSFMGASLDYLGSLAGTCRIHNIQKNFRSPAYLLNVFVKYAMANLKPQWHDLPLPVLESQPAPDDLLMLSVDGAPEDEMQALADFLLDPQQTARRHRQTAILVRDNKTADQCAVCFEEHDMPVFKISGYDVMDTVLLRDTKAYLAALQGRNDRLAWARLLVRFGQIRTQRAARALVLELHQLGVRVRDLLEPDHVLQTVAGAFVATVGRGRVVVFDTETTGLDTATSDIIQIAAVEYCEGVPGRTFMRLLQTGQDLGESAAVHHITPEDLRTRGVAPAVGLREFLDFAAGAALAAHNLRFDRAVLTANLARQGLALPWDETPQIDTLDMARRLHPDLKSYRLADLIETLG
;
A
#
# COMPACT_ATOMS: atom_id res chain seq x y z
N MET A 1 -16.82 -9.41 35.94
CA MET A 1 -15.52 -10.10 36.05
C MET A 1 -15.60 -11.04 37.24
N SER A 2 -15.21 -12.31 37.10
CA SER A 2 -14.99 -13.17 38.27
C SER A 2 -13.78 -12.68 39.06
N SER A 3 -13.73 -13.02 40.34
CA SER A 3 -12.67 -12.66 41.27
C SER A 3 -11.26 -13.16 40.90
N ASP A 4 -11.12 -13.91 39.80
CA ASP A 4 -9.87 -14.47 39.28
C ASP A 4 -9.38 -13.83 37.95
N GLY A 5 -10.08 -12.80 37.44
CA GLY A 5 -9.73 -12.15 36.18
C GLY A 5 -10.02 -12.99 34.92
N ARG A 6 -10.65 -14.17 35.04
CA ARG A 6 -11.08 -14.96 33.87
C ARG A 6 -12.34 -14.36 33.26
N ILE A 7 -12.36 -14.31 31.93
CA ILE A 7 -13.53 -13.88 31.18
C ILE A 7 -14.50 -15.06 31.15
N ASN A 8 -15.69 -14.86 31.71
CA ASN A 8 -16.70 -15.91 31.77
C ASN A 8 -17.53 -15.91 30.49
N PHE A 9 -17.16 -16.78 29.56
CA PHE A 9 -17.92 -17.00 28.32
C PHE A 9 -19.22 -17.75 28.58
N THR A 10 -20.28 -17.45 27.83
CA THR A 10 -21.51 -18.25 27.83
C THR A 10 -21.29 -19.63 27.21
N ASP A 11 -22.26 -20.54 27.34
CA ASP A 11 -22.16 -21.84 26.70
C ASP A 11 -22.15 -21.73 25.17
N GLU A 12 -22.93 -20.81 24.60
CA GLU A 12 -22.92 -20.50 23.16
C GLU A 12 -21.56 -19.98 22.71
N GLN A 13 -20.98 -19.03 23.45
CA GLN A 13 -19.64 -18.52 23.16
C GLN A 13 -18.57 -19.61 23.28
N ARG A 14 -18.64 -20.49 24.28
CA ARG A 14 -17.71 -21.63 24.44
C ARG A 14 -17.82 -22.62 23.29
N GLN A 15 -19.03 -22.87 22.80
CA GLN A 15 -19.25 -23.71 21.61
C GLN A 15 -18.59 -23.08 20.39
N ILE A 16 -18.84 -21.79 20.15
CA ILE A 16 -18.23 -21.05 19.03
C ILE A 16 -16.70 -21.02 19.16
N ILE A 17 -16.16 -20.85 20.37
CA ILE A 17 -14.71 -20.87 20.61
C ILE A 17 -14.08 -22.19 20.20
N ARG A 18 -14.76 -23.31 20.44
CA ARG A 18 -14.28 -24.67 20.16
C ARG A 18 -14.45 -25.12 18.71
N LEU A 19 -15.15 -24.36 17.87
CA LEU A 19 -15.30 -24.71 16.45
C LEU A 19 -13.91 -24.80 15.79
N SER A 20 -13.64 -25.92 15.13
CA SER A 20 -12.33 -26.25 14.54
C SER A 20 -12.40 -26.72 13.09
N ALA A 21 -13.58 -26.88 12.50
CA ALA A 21 -13.75 -27.29 11.10
C ALA A 21 -15.08 -26.77 10.52
N GLY A 22 -15.08 -26.52 9.21
CA GLY A 22 -16.25 -26.08 8.45
C GLY A 22 -16.36 -24.57 8.32
N ARG A 23 -17.48 -24.11 7.75
CA ARG A 23 -17.80 -22.69 7.55
C ARG A 23 -18.89 -22.28 8.51
N HIS A 24 -18.68 -21.19 9.23
CA HIS A 24 -19.60 -20.71 10.24
C HIS A 24 -19.87 -19.23 10.10
N LEU A 25 -21.15 -18.86 10.24
CA LEU A 25 -21.59 -17.48 10.36
C LEU A 25 -22.11 -17.31 11.79
N VAL A 26 -21.52 -16.38 12.53
CA VAL A 26 -21.91 -16.07 13.89
C VAL A 26 -22.61 -14.71 13.89
N LEU A 27 -23.92 -14.75 14.10
CA LEU A 27 -24.76 -13.58 14.26
C LEU A 27 -24.67 -13.11 15.70
N ALA A 28 -24.02 -11.97 15.90
CA ALA A 28 -23.66 -11.46 17.21
C ALA A 28 -24.15 -10.01 17.36
N PRO A 29 -25.29 -9.78 18.02
CA PRO A 29 -25.77 -8.45 18.37
C PRO A 29 -24.72 -7.58 19.09
N PRO A 30 -24.96 -6.26 19.21
CA PRO A 30 -24.02 -5.37 19.87
C PRO A 30 -23.77 -5.80 21.31
N GLY A 31 -22.54 -5.66 21.79
CA GLY A 31 -22.21 -5.89 23.21
C GLY A 31 -22.10 -7.37 23.63
N THR A 32 -22.11 -8.31 22.69
CA THR A 32 -21.96 -9.76 22.95
C THR A 32 -20.53 -10.24 23.19
N GLY A 33 -19.54 -9.34 23.19
CA GLY A 33 -18.13 -9.71 23.40
C GLY A 33 -17.42 -10.32 22.19
N LYS A 34 -17.87 -9.99 20.96
CA LYS A 34 -17.28 -10.37 19.66
C LYS A 34 -15.74 -10.45 19.68
N THR A 35 -15.08 -9.32 19.95
CA THR A 35 -13.62 -9.20 19.92
C THR A 35 -12.91 -10.17 20.86
N GLU A 36 -13.49 -10.41 22.04
CA GLU A 36 -12.90 -11.30 23.03
C GLU A 36 -13.03 -12.78 22.63
N LEU A 37 -14.19 -13.13 22.07
CA LEU A 37 -14.43 -14.45 21.50
C LEU A 37 -13.48 -14.74 20.33
N LEU A 38 -13.29 -13.78 19.42
CA LEU A 38 -12.38 -13.90 18.28
C LEU A 38 -10.91 -14.10 18.71
N ALA A 39 -10.45 -13.36 19.71
CA ALA A 39 -9.10 -13.51 20.27
C ALA A 39 -8.92 -14.89 20.94
N GLN A 40 -9.90 -15.33 21.73
CA GLN A 40 -9.82 -16.62 22.42
C GLN A 40 -9.82 -17.80 21.44
N ARG A 41 -10.56 -17.69 20.33
CA ARG A 41 -10.54 -18.66 19.23
C ARG A 41 -9.15 -18.81 18.63
N MET A 42 -8.50 -17.68 18.35
CA MET A 42 -7.18 -17.66 17.74
C MET A 42 -6.14 -18.33 18.67
N LEU A 43 -6.17 -18.01 19.97
CA LEU A 43 -5.29 -18.62 20.98
C LEU A 43 -5.52 -20.13 21.09
N LEU A 44 -6.78 -20.57 21.09
CA LEU A 44 -7.11 -22.00 21.15
C LEU A 44 -6.67 -22.74 19.89
N ALA A 45 -6.79 -22.13 18.71
CA ALA A 45 -6.32 -22.71 17.45
C ALA A 45 -4.79 -22.91 17.45
N VAL A 46 -4.05 -21.89 17.91
CA VAL A 46 -2.59 -22.01 18.10
C VAL A 46 -2.24 -23.10 19.10
N ALA A 47 -2.92 -23.15 20.25
CA ALA A 47 -2.70 -24.18 21.27
C ALA A 47 -3.00 -25.60 20.77
N ASN A 48 -3.95 -25.74 19.83
CA ASN A 48 -4.29 -27.01 19.19
C ASN A 48 -3.40 -27.36 17.98
N GLY A 49 -2.34 -26.58 17.72
CA GLY A 49 -1.33 -26.90 16.71
C GLY A 49 -1.67 -26.44 15.28
N VAL A 50 -2.62 -25.53 15.10
CA VAL A 50 -2.83 -24.88 13.79
C VAL A 50 -1.59 -24.05 13.45
N ASP A 51 -0.99 -24.26 12.26
CA ASP A 51 0.19 -23.51 11.82
C ASP A 51 -0.14 -22.01 11.71
N PRO A 52 0.48 -21.14 12.53
CA PRO A 52 0.19 -19.71 12.53
C PRO A 52 0.38 -19.06 11.15
N ARG A 53 1.32 -19.55 10.33
CA ARG A 53 1.56 -19.06 8.96
C ARG A 53 0.34 -19.19 8.04
N ARG A 54 -0.59 -20.07 8.40
CA ARG A 54 -1.81 -20.36 7.63
C ARG A 54 -3.07 -19.92 8.37
N MET A 55 -2.92 -18.98 9.31
CA MET A 55 -4.01 -18.32 10.04
C MET A 55 -4.15 -16.86 9.62
N ILE A 56 -5.39 -16.42 9.36
CA ILE A 56 -5.71 -15.01 9.11
C ILE A 56 -6.94 -14.56 9.89
N CYS A 57 -6.85 -13.37 10.49
CA CYS A 57 -7.96 -12.68 11.15
C CYS A 57 -8.14 -11.29 10.51
N LEU A 58 -9.24 -11.10 9.80
CA LEU A 58 -9.59 -9.85 9.15
C LEU A 58 -10.59 -9.05 9.98
N THR A 59 -10.39 -7.75 10.09
CA THR A 59 -11.32 -6.81 10.75
C THR A 59 -11.61 -5.64 9.82
N PHE A 60 -12.73 -4.94 10.03
CA PHE A 60 -13.09 -3.80 9.18
C PHE A 60 -12.11 -2.60 9.31
N THR A 61 -11.68 -2.26 10.54
CA THR A 61 -10.83 -1.07 10.79
C THR A 61 -9.40 -1.43 11.20
N ILE A 62 -8.44 -0.56 10.87
CA ILE A 62 -7.04 -0.70 11.32
C ILE A 62 -6.95 -0.74 12.86
N ARG A 63 -7.76 0.09 13.54
CA ARG A 63 -7.79 0.13 15.00
C ARG A 63 -8.30 -1.19 15.60
N ALA A 64 -9.31 -1.81 15.00
CA ALA A 64 -9.80 -3.12 15.43
C ALA A 64 -8.73 -4.21 15.24
N ALA A 65 -8.05 -4.23 14.09
CA ALA A 65 -6.94 -5.15 13.83
C ALA A 65 -5.83 -5.00 14.87
N ARG A 66 -5.35 -3.77 15.12
CA ARG A 66 -4.30 -3.51 16.10
C ARG A 66 -4.71 -3.89 17.52
N ASN A 67 -5.93 -3.57 17.93
CA ASN A 67 -6.46 -3.97 19.24
C ASN A 67 -6.56 -5.50 19.38
N MET A 68 -6.90 -6.20 18.30
CA MET A 68 -6.95 -7.66 18.26
C MET A 68 -5.56 -8.26 18.38
N GLU A 69 -4.60 -7.74 17.61
CA GLU A 69 -3.19 -8.15 17.63
C GLU A 69 -2.57 -7.96 19.01
N GLU A 70 -2.64 -6.75 19.57
CA GLU A 70 -2.11 -6.45 20.91
C GLU A 70 -2.74 -7.36 21.99
N ARG A 71 -4.02 -7.73 21.83
CA ARG A 71 -4.71 -8.63 22.77
C ARG A 71 -4.21 -10.06 22.66
N VAL A 72 -4.03 -10.58 21.45
CA VAL A 72 -3.53 -11.93 21.19
C VAL A 72 -2.07 -12.04 21.63
N GLU A 73 -1.22 -11.10 21.22
CA GLU A 73 0.21 -11.10 21.54
C GLU A 73 0.47 -10.98 23.04
N ARG A 74 -0.29 -10.15 23.75
CA ARG A 74 -0.18 -10.04 25.22
C ARG A 74 -0.44 -11.37 25.92
N ARG A 75 -1.35 -12.19 25.39
CA ARG A 75 -1.69 -13.51 25.96
C ARG A 75 -0.71 -14.60 25.54
N LEU A 76 -0.17 -14.51 24.33
CA LEU A 76 0.91 -15.38 23.86
C LEU A 76 2.26 -15.04 24.49
N GLN A 77 2.41 -13.83 25.05
CA GLN A 77 3.70 -13.26 25.49
C GLN A 77 4.72 -13.19 24.35
N GLY A 78 4.25 -12.89 23.14
CA GLY A 78 5.07 -12.83 21.93
C GLY A 78 4.21 -12.75 20.67
N SER A 79 4.88 -12.66 19.53
CA SER A 79 4.25 -12.65 18.21
C SER A 79 4.50 -13.96 17.49
N LEU A 80 3.51 -14.40 16.70
CA LEU A 80 3.59 -15.57 15.84
C LEU A 80 3.32 -15.15 14.39
N PRO A 81 3.75 -15.93 13.39
CA PRO A 81 3.66 -15.53 11.98
C PRO A 81 2.25 -15.66 11.38
N TYR A 82 1.20 -15.30 12.11
CA TYR A 82 -0.16 -15.16 11.59
C TYR A 82 -0.38 -13.80 10.91
N ILE A 83 -1.54 -13.61 10.28
CA ILE A 83 -1.95 -12.30 9.75
C ILE A 83 -3.15 -11.79 10.54
N ILE A 84 -3.03 -10.60 11.14
CA ILE A 84 -4.15 -9.82 11.68
C ILE A 84 -4.16 -8.47 10.97
N GLY A 85 -5.27 -8.07 10.37
CA GLY A 85 -5.33 -6.85 9.56
C GLY A 85 -6.73 -6.51 9.07
N ASN A 86 -6.85 -5.44 8.29
CA ASN A 86 -8.02 -5.25 7.43
C ASN A 86 -7.75 -5.79 6.02
N VAL A 87 -8.79 -5.86 5.19
CA VAL A 87 -8.68 -6.42 3.83
C VAL A 87 -7.66 -5.64 2.99
N HIS A 88 -7.64 -4.31 3.07
CA HIS A 88 -6.67 -3.47 2.33
C HIS A 88 -5.23 -3.72 2.76
N HIS A 89 -4.97 -3.85 4.07
CA HIS A 89 -3.64 -4.18 4.59
C HIS A 89 -3.17 -5.54 4.10
N PHE A 90 -4.06 -6.54 4.11
CA PHE A 90 -3.76 -7.86 3.54
C PHE A 90 -3.44 -7.76 2.04
N CYS A 91 -4.27 -7.05 1.26
CA CYS A 91 -4.06 -6.86 -0.17
C CYS A 91 -2.71 -6.19 -0.46
N ALA A 92 -2.40 -5.08 0.22
CA ALA A 92 -1.10 -4.42 0.10
C ALA A 92 0.06 -5.36 0.43
N LYS A 93 -0.01 -6.05 1.58
CA LYS A 93 1.02 -7.01 2.00
C LYS A 93 1.26 -8.08 0.94
N LEU A 94 0.18 -8.70 0.44
CA LEU A 94 0.26 -9.74 -0.59
C LEU A 94 0.91 -9.22 -1.88
N LEU A 95 0.44 -8.07 -2.39
CA LEU A 95 0.92 -7.49 -3.65
C LEU A 95 2.41 -7.16 -3.60
N PHE A 96 2.88 -6.53 -2.52
CA PHE A 96 4.27 -6.09 -2.39
C PHE A 96 5.24 -7.20 -1.97
N GLU A 97 4.88 -8.03 -0.98
CA GLU A 97 5.78 -9.11 -0.51
C GLU A 97 6.02 -10.16 -1.60
N ARG A 98 4.98 -10.47 -2.40
CA ARG A 98 5.07 -11.41 -3.53
C ARG A 98 5.55 -10.75 -4.82
N GLN A 99 5.86 -9.44 -4.82
CA GLN A 99 6.34 -8.69 -5.98
C GLN A 99 5.40 -8.82 -7.19
N LEU A 100 4.09 -8.87 -6.93
CA LEU A 100 3.05 -8.90 -7.96
C LEU A 100 2.87 -7.52 -8.61
N VAL A 101 3.16 -6.48 -7.85
CA VAL A 101 3.35 -5.10 -8.33
C VAL A 101 4.81 -4.67 -8.14
N PRO A 102 5.32 -3.72 -8.94
CA PRO A 102 6.68 -3.21 -8.76
C PRO A 102 6.87 -2.62 -7.36
N ARG A 103 8.04 -2.87 -6.75
CA ARG A 103 8.39 -2.32 -5.42
C ARG A 103 8.49 -0.79 -5.40
N SER A 104 8.61 -0.17 -6.57
CA SER A 104 8.60 1.29 -6.73
C SER A 104 7.22 1.91 -6.55
N TRP A 105 6.14 1.11 -6.57
CA TRP A 105 4.79 1.64 -6.50
C TRP A 105 4.44 2.12 -5.10
N THR A 106 3.77 3.26 -5.00
CA THR A 106 3.37 3.87 -3.72
C THR A 106 1.85 3.91 -3.59
N ILE A 107 1.33 3.61 -2.40
CA ILE A 107 -0.10 3.71 -2.11
C ILE A 107 -0.45 5.17 -1.76
N ILE A 108 -1.46 5.72 -2.44
CA ILE A 108 -2.02 7.05 -2.20
C ILE A 108 -3.35 6.96 -1.44
N ASP A 109 -3.61 7.98 -0.62
CA ASP A 109 -4.86 8.14 0.13
C ASP A 109 -5.94 8.86 -0.70
N GLU A 110 -7.15 8.97 -0.16
CA GLU A 110 -8.28 9.62 -0.85
C GLU A 110 -8.00 11.10 -1.18
N PRO A 111 -7.44 11.94 -0.29
CA PRO A 111 -7.08 13.32 -0.65
C PRO A 111 -6.15 13.40 -1.87
N MET A 112 -5.09 12.57 -1.90
CA MET A 112 -4.17 12.53 -3.03
C MET A 112 -4.84 11.95 -4.29
N GLN A 113 -5.72 10.96 -4.15
CA GLN A 113 -6.51 10.40 -5.25
C GLN A 113 -7.37 11.48 -5.92
N ARG A 114 -7.95 12.38 -5.13
CA ARG A 114 -8.72 13.54 -5.62
C ARG A 114 -7.83 14.56 -6.32
N GLU A 115 -6.68 14.92 -5.75
CA GLU A 115 -5.72 15.82 -6.40
C GLU A 115 -5.28 15.29 -7.78
N PHE A 116 -5.06 13.98 -7.90
CA PHE A 116 -4.71 13.32 -9.16
C PHE A 116 -5.83 13.43 -10.21
N MET A 117 -7.08 13.28 -9.80
CA MET A 117 -8.22 13.48 -10.69
C MET A 117 -8.35 14.96 -11.11
N GLU A 118 -8.13 15.89 -10.18
CA GLU A 118 -8.15 17.33 -10.47
C GLU A 118 -7.07 17.74 -11.49
N ASP A 119 -5.86 17.17 -11.40
CA ASP A 119 -4.81 17.39 -12.39
C ASP A 119 -5.27 16.99 -13.81
N VAL A 120 -5.89 15.82 -13.94
CA VAL A 120 -6.43 15.32 -15.22
C VAL A 120 -7.54 16.23 -15.73
N LEU A 121 -8.44 16.66 -14.85
CA LEU A 121 -9.55 17.54 -15.21
C LEU A 121 -9.08 18.93 -15.65
N ALA A 122 -7.96 19.38 -15.11
CA ALA A 122 -7.40 20.68 -15.43
C ALA A 122 -6.59 20.70 -16.74
N ASP A 123 -6.38 19.55 -17.38
CA ASP A 123 -5.88 19.41 -18.77
C ASP A 123 -7.02 19.38 -19.82
N LEU A 124 -8.29 19.36 -19.38
CA LEU A 124 -9.44 19.40 -20.27
C LEU A 124 -9.69 20.82 -20.82
N SER A 125 -10.34 20.90 -21.98
CA SER A 125 -10.84 22.17 -22.52
C SER A 125 -11.93 22.76 -21.60
N GLU A 126 -12.13 24.08 -21.67
CA GLU A 126 -13.21 24.74 -20.91
C GLU A 126 -14.58 24.16 -21.24
N ASP A 127 -14.86 23.88 -22.51
CA ASP A 127 -16.10 23.24 -22.95
C ASP A 127 -16.32 21.87 -22.32
N ASP A 128 -15.27 21.04 -22.27
CA ASP A 128 -15.37 19.70 -21.67
C ASP A 128 -15.53 19.78 -20.15
N ARG A 129 -14.92 20.77 -19.48
CA ARG A 129 -15.17 21.01 -18.05
C ARG A 129 -16.61 21.44 -17.81
N LEU A 130 -17.14 22.35 -18.62
CA LEU A 130 -18.52 22.83 -18.49
C LEU A 130 -19.54 21.68 -18.63
N ARG A 131 -19.27 20.72 -19.51
CA ARG A 131 -20.10 19.51 -19.70
C ARG A 131 -20.14 18.57 -18.49
N LEU A 132 -19.14 18.65 -17.60
CA LEU A 132 -18.99 17.80 -16.42
C LEU A 132 -19.51 18.47 -15.15
N MET A 133 -19.85 19.75 -15.19
CA MET A 133 -20.30 20.50 -14.02
C MET A 133 -21.53 19.84 -13.39
N GLY A 134 -21.46 19.59 -12.08
CA GLY A 134 -22.56 19.01 -11.32
C GLY A 134 -23.67 20.02 -11.05
N SER A 135 -24.77 19.56 -10.45
CA SER A 135 -25.95 20.36 -10.11
C SER A 135 -25.70 21.55 -9.15
N LYS A 136 -24.50 21.64 -8.57
CA LYS A 136 -24.08 22.68 -7.61
C LYS A 136 -23.00 23.62 -8.17
N ASP A 137 -22.80 23.63 -9.50
CA ASP A 137 -21.69 24.35 -10.15
C ASP A 137 -20.31 23.96 -9.59
N GLU A 138 -20.16 22.70 -9.17
CA GLU A 138 -18.90 22.13 -8.69
C GLU A 138 -18.50 20.91 -9.52
N MET A 139 -17.20 20.67 -9.62
CA MET A 139 -16.66 19.47 -10.29
C MET A 139 -16.98 18.22 -9.48
N PRO A 140 -17.65 17.20 -10.05
CA PRO A 140 -18.07 16.00 -9.33
C PRO A 140 -16.93 14.97 -9.21
N VAL A 141 -15.78 15.38 -8.64
CA VAL A 141 -14.56 14.56 -8.56
C VAL A 141 -14.80 13.18 -7.93
N GLY A 142 -15.56 13.12 -6.83
CA GLY A 142 -15.87 11.86 -6.16
C GLY A 142 -16.71 10.91 -7.02
N GLU A 143 -17.65 11.44 -7.80
CA GLU A 143 -18.45 10.63 -8.73
C GLU A 143 -17.60 10.11 -9.89
N LEU A 144 -16.71 10.97 -10.43
CA LEU A 144 -15.77 10.58 -11.48
C LEU A 144 -14.81 9.49 -11.03
N LEU A 145 -14.31 9.55 -9.79
CA LEU A 145 -13.47 8.50 -9.21
C LEU A 145 -14.22 7.16 -9.14
N ARG A 146 -15.45 7.16 -8.63
CA ARG A 146 -16.31 5.96 -8.59
C ARG A 146 -16.57 5.38 -9.99
N ILE A 147 -16.87 6.23 -10.96
CA ILE A 147 -17.04 5.82 -12.36
C ILE A 147 -15.75 5.21 -12.91
N CYS A 148 -14.59 5.84 -12.67
CA CYS A 148 -13.30 5.32 -13.13
C CYS A 148 -12.98 3.96 -12.50
N ASN A 149 -13.30 3.74 -11.22
CA ASN A 149 -13.15 2.44 -10.58
C ASN A 149 -14.04 1.37 -11.25
N ALA A 150 -15.33 1.65 -11.44
CA ALA A 150 -16.25 0.73 -12.12
C ALA A 150 -15.80 0.41 -13.56
N LEU A 151 -15.30 1.41 -14.31
CA LEU A 151 -14.72 1.20 -15.63
C LEU A 151 -13.45 0.34 -15.55
N ARG A 152 -12.60 0.57 -14.56
CA ARG A 152 -11.38 -0.23 -14.32
C ARG A 152 -11.70 -1.69 -14.06
N GLN A 153 -12.69 -1.98 -13.21
CA GLN A 153 -13.14 -3.33 -12.89
C GLN A 153 -13.66 -4.07 -14.12
N ARG A 154 -14.37 -3.37 -15.03
CA ARG A 154 -14.81 -3.93 -16.32
C ARG A 154 -13.64 -4.25 -17.25
N GLU A 155 -12.65 -3.36 -17.34
CA GLU A 155 -11.43 -3.62 -18.13
C GLU A 155 -10.66 -4.83 -17.60
N LEU A 156 -10.63 -5.00 -16.27
CA LEU A 156 -10.06 -6.15 -15.59
C LEU A 156 -10.93 -7.41 -15.65
N ARG A 157 -12.10 -7.34 -16.29
CA ARG A 157 -13.05 -8.45 -16.48
C ARG A 157 -13.49 -9.07 -15.15
N LEU A 158 -13.73 -8.24 -14.14
CA LEU A 158 -14.39 -8.71 -12.92
C LEU A 158 -15.82 -9.17 -13.26
N PRO A 159 -16.34 -10.22 -12.58
CA PRO A 159 -17.75 -10.59 -12.66
C PRO A 159 -18.66 -9.40 -12.35
N VAL A 160 -19.81 -9.35 -13.03
CA VAL A 160 -20.74 -8.20 -12.92
C VAL A 160 -21.25 -8.04 -11.50
N GLU A 161 -21.40 -9.14 -10.76
CA GLU A 161 -21.90 -9.18 -9.38
C GLU A 161 -20.87 -8.64 -8.36
N LEU A 162 -19.59 -8.52 -8.77
CA LEU A 162 -18.50 -8.03 -7.93
C LEU A 162 -18.08 -6.60 -8.29
N ALA A 163 -18.38 -6.16 -9.51
CA ALA A 163 -18.04 -4.85 -10.00
C ALA A 163 -19.02 -3.79 -9.45
N ASP A 164 -18.50 -2.62 -9.14
CA ASP A 164 -19.28 -1.46 -8.73
C ASP A 164 -20.25 -1.09 -9.85
N GLU A 165 -21.49 -0.81 -9.45
CA GLU A 165 -22.50 -0.32 -10.37
C GLU A 165 -22.10 1.08 -10.87
N LEU A 166 -22.22 1.27 -12.20
CA LEU A 166 -22.08 2.61 -12.74
C LEU A 166 -23.26 3.45 -12.25
N PRO A 167 -23.01 4.65 -11.70
CA PRO A 167 -24.09 5.52 -11.27
C PRO A 167 -24.98 5.86 -12.47
N ASP A 168 -26.30 5.80 -12.29
CA ASP A 168 -27.27 6.27 -13.27
C ASP A 168 -27.34 7.80 -13.22
N SER A 169 -26.25 8.45 -13.65
CA SER A 169 -26.14 9.89 -13.64
C SER A 169 -26.25 10.48 -15.05
N ARG A 170 -26.93 11.61 -15.15
CA ARG A 170 -27.06 12.37 -16.41
C ARG A 170 -25.68 12.73 -16.98
N MET A 171 -24.70 12.99 -16.11
CA MET A 171 -23.33 13.27 -16.51
C MET A 171 -22.76 12.07 -17.29
N LEU A 172 -22.90 10.85 -16.77
CA LEU A 172 -22.40 9.64 -17.41
C LEU A 172 -23.08 9.39 -18.76
N LEU A 173 -24.40 9.46 -18.80
CA LEU A 173 -25.19 9.19 -20.00
C LEU A 173 -24.87 10.18 -21.14
N ASN A 174 -24.75 11.47 -20.82
CA ASN A 174 -24.55 12.52 -21.83
C ASN A 174 -23.09 12.65 -22.28
N ASN A 175 -22.12 12.22 -21.47
CA ASN A 175 -20.70 12.48 -21.70
C ASN A 175 -19.83 11.23 -21.75
N ARG A 176 -20.40 10.06 -22.11
CA ARG A 176 -19.67 8.78 -22.12
C ARG A 176 -18.29 8.83 -22.81
N PRO A 177 -18.12 9.38 -24.04
CA PRO A 177 -16.80 9.43 -24.68
C PRO A 177 -15.78 10.29 -23.92
N LEU A 178 -16.23 11.39 -23.32
CA LEU A 178 -15.40 12.26 -22.50
C LEU A 178 -14.96 11.55 -21.22
N ILE A 179 -15.88 10.84 -20.56
CA ILE A 179 -15.59 10.06 -19.35
C ILE A 179 -14.62 8.92 -19.63
N GLU A 180 -14.77 8.20 -20.74
CA GLU A 180 -13.81 7.17 -21.13
C GLU A 180 -12.41 7.77 -21.41
N ARG A 181 -12.35 9.00 -21.93
CA ARG A 181 -11.09 9.73 -22.10
C ARG A 181 -10.48 10.13 -20.76
N ILE A 182 -11.29 10.61 -19.82
CA ILE A 182 -10.86 10.94 -18.44
C ILE A 182 -10.34 9.69 -17.73
N HIS A 183 -11.06 8.57 -17.79
CA HIS A 183 -10.62 7.28 -17.24
C HIS A 183 -9.24 6.87 -17.76
N ARG A 184 -9.03 6.91 -19.08
CA ARG A 184 -7.72 6.61 -19.68
C ARG A 184 -6.62 7.58 -19.24
N ALA A 185 -6.94 8.88 -19.17
CA ALA A 185 -5.98 9.89 -18.74
C ALA A 185 -5.61 9.71 -17.26
N TYR A 186 -6.60 9.44 -16.40
CA TYR A 186 -6.42 9.16 -14.98
C TYR A 186 -5.57 7.92 -14.74
N ARG A 187 -5.85 6.82 -15.45
CA ARG A 187 -5.03 5.60 -15.37
C ARG A 187 -3.57 5.86 -15.77
N ARG A 188 -3.36 6.54 -16.90
CA ARG A 188 -2.01 6.92 -17.35
C ARG A 188 -1.31 7.83 -16.36
N HIS A 189 -2.03 8.77 -15.75
CA HIS A 189 -1.47 9.68 -14.75
C HIS A 189 -0.99 8.91 -13.51
N LYS A 190 -1.78 7.96 -13.00
CA LYS A 190 -1.38 7.07 -11.90
C LYS A 190 -0.18 6.20 -12.27
N GLU A 191 -0.17 5.59 -13.46
CA GLU A 191 0.95 4.81 -13.96
C GLU A 191 2.23 5.64 -14.07
N ALA A 192 2.14 6.87 -14.58
CA ALA A 192 3.27 7.79 -14.70
C ALA A 192 3.87 8.20 -13.35
N PHE A 193 3.09 8.17 -12.27
CA PHE A 193 3.58 8.38 -10.90
C PHE A 193 3.89 7.08 -10.15
N THR A 194 3.66 5.92 -10.77
CA THR A 194 3.80 4.60 -10.14
C THR A 194 3.01 4.55 -8.81
N VAL A 195 1.73 4.88 -8.86
CA VAL A 195 0.87 4.91 -7.66
C VAL A 195 -0.32 3.97 -7.75
N LEU A 196 -0.74 3.50 -6.57
CA LEU A 196 -1.94 2.70 -6.33
C LEU A 196 -2.86 3.47 -5.39
N ASP A 197 -4.16 3.47 -5.64
CA ASP A 197 -5.14 3.82 -4.60
C ASP A 197 -5.69 2.56 -3.91
N PHE A 198 -6.56 2.75 -2.92
CA PHE A 198 -7.16 1.64 -2.18
C PHE A 198 -8.01 0.73 -3.07
N ASP A 199 -8.68 1.27 -4.09
CA ASP A 199 -9.47 0.50 -5.05
C ASP A 199 -8.58 -0.41 -5.90
N ASP A 200 -7.44 0.09 -6.38
CA ASP A 200 -6.48 -0.74 -7.11
C ASP A 200 -5.97 -1.92 -6.28
N LEU A 201 -5.76 -1.73 -4.96
CA LEU A 201 -5.31 -2.82 -4.10
C LEU A 201 -6.28 -4.00 -4.14
N LEU A 202 -7.59 -3.73 -4.08
CA LEU A 202 -8.62 -4.76 -4.15
C LEU A 202 -8.69 -5.36 -5.56
N ASN A 203 -8.79 -4.50 -6.58
CA ASN A 203 -8.93 -4.89 -7.98
C ASN A 203 -7.78 -5.79 -8.44
N TYR A 204 -6.54 -5.38 -8.18
CA TYR A 204 -5.37 -6.15 -8.55
C TYR A 204 -5.26 -7.43 -7.76
N THR A 205 -5.46 -7.39 -6.44
CA THR A 205 -5.41 -8.59 -5.60
C THR A 205 -6.39 -9.65 -6.10
N TYR A 206 -7.63 -9.27 -6.40
CA TYR A 206 -8.61 -10.20 -6.95
C TYR A 206 -8.16 -10.84 -8.27
N VAL A 207 -7.64 -10.05 -9.20
CA VAL A 207 -7.15 -10.54 -10.51
C VAL A 207 -5.98 -11.51 -10.33
N PHE A 208 -5.02 -11.18 -9.47
CA PHE A 208 -3.86 -12.05 -9.19
C PHE A 208 -4.27 -13.38 -8.57
N LEU A 209 -5.22 -13.35 -7.63
CA LEU A 209 -5.71 -14.55 -6.95
C LEU A 209 -6.54 -15.46 -7.87
N THR A 210 -7.43 -14.87 -8.67
CA THR A 210 -8.46 -15.65 -9.40
C THR A 210 -8.11 -15.94 -10.86
N GLN A 211 -7.57 -14.94 -11.58
CA GLN A 211 -7.31 -15.06 -13.01
C GLN A 211 -5.90 -15.60 -13.28
N ARG A 212 -4.89 -15.10 -12.55
CA ARG A 212 -3.50 -15.54 -12.69
C ARG A 212 -3.14 -16.74 -11.80
N LYS A 213 -3.85 -16.91 -10.69
CA LYS A 213 -3.62 -17.98 -9.69
C LYS A 213 -2.21 -17.96 -9.12
N ASP A 214 -1.68 -16.76 -8.85
CA ASP A 214 -0.30 -16.61 -8.33
C ASP A 214 -0.14 -17.11 -6.89
N LEU A 215 -1.24 -17.32 -6.15
CA LEU A 215 -1.22 -17.89 -4.81
C LEU A 215 -1.36 -19.42 -4.89
N ARG A 216 -0.28 -20.13 -4.57
CA ARG A 216 -0.26 -21.59 -4.53
C ARG A 216 -1.15 -22.11 -3.40
N GLU A 217 -1.70 -23.31 -3.56
CA GLU A 217 -2.62 -23.91 -2.57
C GLU A 217 -1.96 -24.09 -1.19
N GLU A 218 -0.66 -24.37 -1.15
CA GLU A 218 0.12 -24.45 0.09
C GLU A 218 0.25 -23.11 0.83
N ASP A 219 0.18 -21.99 0.12
CA ASP A 219 0.27 -20.64 0.68
C ASP A 219 -1.12 -20.11 1.14
N LYS A 220 -2.22 -20.83 0.83
CA LYS A 220 -3.56 -20.46 1.27
C LYS A 220 -3.82 -20.75 2.75
N PHE A 221 -4.75 -19.99 3.33
CA PHE A 221 -5.09 -20.07 4.75
C PHE A 221 -6.02 -21.25 5.03
N ILE A 222 -5.69 -22.04 6.05
CA ILE A 222 -6.53 -23.15 6.55
C ILE A 222 -7.43 -22.72 7.68
N TRP A 223 -7.17 -21.56 8.27
CA TRP A 223 -7.93 -20.99 9.35
C TRP A 223 -8.17 -19.51 9.04
N VAL A 224 -9.43 -19.17 8.80
CA VAL A 224 -9.86 -17.84 8.38
C VAL A 224 -10.93 -17.34 9.35
N GLN A 225 -10.73 -16.11 9.83
CA GLN A 225 -11.68 -15.45 10.69
C GLN A 225 -11.90 -14.01 10.21
N VAL A 226 -13.15 -13.58 10.17
CA VAL A 226 -13.53 -12.25 9.67
C VAL A 226 -14.50 -11.61 10.66
N ASP A 227 -14.17 -10.39 11.11
CA ASP A 227 -15.02 -9.55 11.97
C ASP A 227 -15.76 -8.50 11.14
N GLU A 228 -16.95 -8.11 11.60
CA GLU A 228 -17.86 -7.16 10.95
C GLU A 228 -18.11 -7.46 9.45
N VAL A 229 -18.44 -8.73 9.16
CA VAL A 229 -18.64 -9.22 7.78
C VAL A 229 -19.76 -8.46 7.03
N GLN A 230 -20.71 -7.86 7.75
CA GLN A 230 -21.80 -7.06 7.16
C GLN A 230 -21.32 -5.77 6.48
N ASP A 231 -20.13 -5.29 6.83
CA ASP A 231 -19.58 -4.03 6.32
C ASP A 231 -18.64 -4.25 5.12
N LEU A 232 -18.47 -5.50 4.68
CA LEU A 232 -17.60 -5.84 3.55
C LEU A 232 -18.32 -5.74 2.21
N SER A 233 -17.60 -5.29 1.18
CA SER A 233 -18.10 -5.27 -0.19
C SER A 233 -18.05 -6.67 -0.83
N PRO A 234 -18.85 -6.93 -1.89
CA PRO A 234 -18.79 -8.18 -2.65
C PRO A 234 -17.37 -8.54 -3.10
N LEU A 235 -16.60 -7.57 -3.59
CA LEU A 235 -15.21 -7.78 -4.03
C LEU A 235 -14.29 -8.21 -2.87
N GLN A 236 -14.44 -7.60 -1.69
CA GLN A 236 -13.67 -7.97 -0.50
C GLN A 236 -13.99 -9.40 -0.05
N LEU A 237 -15.27 -9.79 -0.04
CA LEU A 237 -15.69 -11.15 0.28
C LEU A 237 -15.15 -12.16 -0.74
N ALA A 238 -15.15 -11.82 -2.03
CA ALA A 238 -14.58 -12.66 -3.07
C ALA A 238 -13.06 -12.84 -2.93
N ILE A 239 -12.33 -11.80 -2.51
CA ILE A 239 -10.90 -11.89 -2.17
C ILE A 239 -10.69 -12.84 -1.00
N ILE A 240 -11.52 -12.74 0.06
CA ILE A 240 -11.45 -13.63 1.23
C ILE A 240 -11.69 -15.09 0.81
N ALA A 241 -12.70 -15.35 -0.02
CA ALA A 241 -12.96 -16.68 -0.54
C ALA A 241 -11.79 -17.23 -1.39
N ALA A 242 -11.08 -16.37 -2.12
CA ALA A 242 -9.97 -16.78 -2.99
C ALA A 242 -8.69 -17.17 -2.22
N ILE A 243 -8.52 -16.69 -0.98
CA ILE A 243 -7.34 -17.01 -0.14
C ILE A 243 -7.56 -18.21 0.79
N GLU A 244 -8.78 -18.76 0.80
CA GLU A 244 -9.15 -19.94 1.58
C GLU A 244 -8.64 -21.22 0.92
N ALA A 245 -7.93 -22.04 1.69
CA ALA A 245 -7.55 -23.38 1.25
C ALA A 245 -8.81 -24.27 1.13
N PRO A 246 -8.79 -25.29 0.26
CA PRO A 246 -9.86 -26.28 0.19
C PRO A 246 -10.10 -26.91 1.57
N GLY A 247 -11.35 -26.81 2.08
CA GLY A 247 -11.72 -27.32 3.40
C GLY A 247 -11.24 -26.45 4.57
N ALA A 248 -10.82 -25.21 4.34
CA ALA A 248 -10.45 -24.27 5.39
C ALA A 248 -11.57 -24.10 6.43
N HIS A 249 -11.15 -23.92 7.68
CA HIS A 249 -12.02 -23.55 8.78
C HIS A 249 -12.28 -22.05 8.75
N CYS A 250 -13.51 -21.65 8.42
CA CYS A 250 -13.89 -20.25 8.26
C CYS A 250 -14.92 -19.83 9.30
N VAL A 251 -14.68 -18.72 9.99
CA VAL A 251 -15.64 -18.10 10.90
C VAL A 251 -15.84 -16.63 10.54
N TYR A 252 -17.03 -16.30 10.07
CA TYR A 252 -17.48 -14.95 9.80
C TYR A 252 -18.33 -14.48 10.97
N LEU A 253 -18.02 -13.31 11.51
CA LEU A 253 -18.69 -12.69 12.64
C LEU A 253 -19.33 -11.38 12.18
N GLY A 254 -20.60 -11.18 12.47
CA GLY A 254 -21.30 -9.96 12.03
C GLY A 254 -22.67 -9.78 12.65
N ASP A 255 -23.27 -8.64 12.34
CA ASP A 255 -24.65 -8.29 12.70
C ASP A 255 -25.30 -7.52 11.55
N MET A 256 -26.35 -8.09 10.96
CA MET A 256 -27.09 -7.46 9.86
C MET A 256 -27.65 -6.09 10.23
N GLU A 257 -28.02 -5.90 11.50
CA GLU A 257 -28.61 -4.65 11.97
C GLU A 257 -27.56 -3.55 12.23
N GLN A 258 -26.27 -3.89 12.10
CA GLN A 258 -25.15 -2.94 12.21
C GLN A 258 -24.56 -2.55 10.86
N ALA A 259 -25.14 -2.99 9.74
CA ALA A 259 -24.66 -2.67 8.40
C ALA A 259 -24.91 -1.19 8.05
N ILE A 260 -24.00 -0.32 8.46
CA ILE A 260 -24.10 1.14 8.24
C ILE A 260 -23.26 1.63 7.06
N PHE A 261 -22.45 0.76 6.45
CA PHE A 261 -21.54 1.08 5.35
C PHE A 261 -22.07 0.72 3.95
N SER A 262 -23.39 0.60 3.77
CA SER A 262 -24.00 0.31 2.45
C SER A 262 -23.64 1.35 1.38
N PHE A 263 -23.44 2.62 1.78
CA PHE A 263 -22.98 3.69 0.88
C PHE A 263 -21.55 3.48 0.36
N MET A 264 -20.75 2.64 1.02
CA MET A 264 -19.41 2.20 0.61
C MET A 264 -19.43 0.89 -0.20
N GLY A 265 -20.62 0.39 -0.57
CA GLY A 265 -20.77 -0.83 -1.38
C GLY A 265 -20.91 -2.13 -0.57
N ALA A 266 -21.11 -2.05 0.75
CA ALA A 266 -21.46 -3.24 1.55
C ALA A 266 -22.82 -3.82 1.09
N SER A 267 -22.90 -5.14 0.92
CA SER A 267 -24.08 -5.82 0.36
C SER A 267 -24.67 -6.85 1.31
N LEU A 268 -25.90 -6.58 1.78
CA LEU A 268 -26.68 -7.52 2.60
C LEU A 268 -27.07 -8.78 1.82
N ASP A 269 -27.33 -8.67 0.51
CA ASP A 269 -27.67 -9.81 -0.35
C ASP A 269 -26.53 -10.83 -0.40
N TYR A 270 -25.29 -10.34 -0.44
CA TYR A 270 -24.11 -11.19 -0.41
C TYR A 270 -23.95 -11.87 0.95
N LEU A 271 -24.26 -11.17 2.05
CA LEU A 271 -24.25 -11.79 3.37
C LEU A 271 -25.33 -12.87 3.51
N GLY A 272 -26.51 -12.67 2.91
CA GLY A 272 -27.54 -13.70 2.79
C GLY A 272 -27.05 -14.93 2.01
N SER A 273 -26.31 -14.71 0.91
CA SER A 273 -25.69 -15.79 0.14
C SER A 273 -24.62 -16.54 0.96
N LEU A 274 -23.79 -15.81 1.71
CA LEU A 274 -22.80 -16.38 2.62
C LEU A 274 -23.46 -17.24 3.71
N ALA A 275 -24.58 -16.77 4.28
CA ALA A 275 -25.35 -17.51 5.27
C ALA A 275 -25.83 -18.87 4.74
N GLY A 276 -26.20 -18.95 3.46
CA GLY A 276 -26.58 -20.21 2.79
C GLY A 276 -25.44 -21.25 2.68
N THR A 277 -24.18 -20.81 2.80
CA THR A 277 -22.99 -21.70 2.73
C THR A 277 -22.41 -22.03 4.11
N CYS A 278 -22.96 -21.45 5.17
CA CYS A 278 -22.40 -21.51 6.52
C CYS A 278 -23.37 -22.19 7.50
N ARG A 279 -22.82 -22.85 8.52
CA ARG A 279 -23.60 -23.17 9.71
C ARG A 279 -23.76 -21.90 10.55
N ILE A 280 -25.01 -21.50 10.76
CA ILE A 280 -25.36 -20.28 11.51
C ILE A 280 -25.32 -20.55 13.02
N HIS A 281 -24.77 -19.61 13.77
CA HIS A 281 -24.77 -19.59 15.24
C HIS A 281 -25.23 -18.21 15.72
N ASN A 282 -26.04 -18.18 16.78
CA ASN A 282 -26.54 -16.94 17.36
C ASN A 282 -25.96 -16.73 18.76
N ILE A 283 -25.62 -15.48 19.10
CA ILE A 283 -25.26 -15.09 20.47
C ILE A 283 -26.31 -14.10 20.97
N GLN A 284 -26.89 -14.33 22.14
CA GLN A 284 -27.97 -13.46 22.66
C GLN A 284 -27.48 -12.51 23.76
N LYS A 285 -26.53 -12.96 24.59
CA LYS A 285 -26.20 -12.29 25.84
C LYS A 285 -25.36 -11.02 25.61
N ASN A 286 -25.92 -9.88 25.99
CA ASN A 286 -25.27 -8.57 25.97
C ASN A 286 -24.60 -8.30 27.32
N PHE A 287 -23.29 -8.05 27.28
CA PHE A 287 -22.45 -7.77 28.44
C PHE A 287 -22.07 -6.28 28.57
N ARG A 288 -22.51 -5.43 27.63
CA ARG A 288 -22.10 -4.03 27.53
C ARG A 288 -23.13 -3.09 28.15
N SER A 289 -24.40 -3.30 27.86
CA SER A 289 -25.47 -2.36 28.17
C SER A 289 -26.34 -2.91 29.32
N PRO A 290 -26.77 -2.04 30.25
CA PRO A 290 -27.75 -2.41 31.26
C PRO A 290 -29.12 -2.71 30.62
N ALA A 291 -29.93 -3.52 31.31
CA ALA A 291 -31.22 -3.99 30.84
C ALA A 291 -32.14 -2.86 30.34
N TYR A 292 -32.22 -1.74 31.05
CA TYR A 292 -33.10 -0.63 30.67
C TYR A 292 -32.71 0.00 29.31
N LEU A 293 -31.41 0.19 29.01
CA LEU A 293 -30.97 0.70 27.72
C LEU A 293 -31.15 -0.32 26.60
N LEU A 294 -30.85 -1.59 26.86
CA LEU A 294 -31.02 -2.64 25.86
C LEU A 294 -32.50 -2.78 25.47
N ASN A 295 -33.41 -2.70 26.44
CA ASN A 295 -34.84 -2.78 26.19
C ASN A 295 -35.35 -1.63 25.30
N VAL A 296 -34.83 -0.41 25.47
CA VAL A 296 -35.15 0.72 24.58
C VAL A 296 -34.71 0.43 23.15
N PHE A 297 -33.47 -0.05 22.97
CA PHE A 297 -32.95 -0.42 21.66
C PHE A 297 -33.78 -1.53 21.01
N VAL A 298 -34.03 -2.63 21.70
CA VAL A 298 -34.82 -3.77 21.18
C VAL A 298 -36.22 -3.32 20.78
N LYS A 299 -36.89 -2.49 21.61
CA LYS A 299 -38.22 -1.95 21.31
C LYS A 299 -38.20 -1.07 20.07
N TYR A 300 -37.21 -0.18 19.95
CA TYR A 300 -37.06 0.68 18.78
C TYR A 300 -36.78 -0.13 17.51
N ALA A 301 -35.87 -1.10 17.57
CA ALA A 301 -35.50 -1.95 16.46
C ALA A 301 -36.70 -2.76 15.95
N MET A 302 -37.44 -3.43 16.85
CA MET A 302 -38.65 -4.16 16.49
C MET A 302 -39.70 -3.29 15.78
N ALA A 303 -39.89 -2.06 16.25
CA ALA A 303 -40.91 -1.16 15.71
C ALA A 303 -40.50 -0.52 14.37
N ASN A 304 -39.21 -0.18 14.20
CA ASN A 304 -38.76 0.69 13.10
C ASN A 304 -37.82 0.00 12.11
N LEU A 305 -36.99 -0.95 12.57
CA LEU A 305 -35.99 -1.63 11.75
C LEU A 305 -36.47 -3.01 11.26
N LYS A 306 -37.40 -3.63 11.98
CA LYS A 306 -37.92 -4.99 11.71
C LYS A 306 -36.78 -6.01 11.51
N PRO A 307 -35.91 -6.16 12.52
CA PRO A 307 -34.66 -6.89 12.35
C PRO A 307 -34.90 -8.38 12.15
N GLN A 308 -33.97 -9.05 11.48
CA GLN A 308 -34.04 -10.50 11.24
C GLN A 308 -33.40 -11.32 12.36
N TRP A 309 -33.68 -10.94 13.61
CA TRP A 309 -33.17 -11.68 14.76
C TRP A 309 -33.90 -13.01 14.93
N HIS A 310 -33.14 -14.10 14.90
CA HIS A 310 -33.65 -15.40 15.33
C HIS A 310 -33.99 -15.40 16.82
N ASP A 311 -33.12 -14.77 17.62
CA ASP A 311 -33.28 -14.63 19.06
C ASP A 311 -33.04 -13.19 19.50
N LEU A 312 -33.84 -12.71 20.46
CA LEU A 312 -33.72 -11.36 20.97
C LEU A 312 -32.42 -11.18 21.80
N PRO A 313 -31.75 -10.02 21.69
CA PRO A 313 -30.67 -9.67 22.61
C PRO A 313 -31.14 -9.67 24.06
N LEU A 314 -30.43 -10.38 24.95
CA LEU A 314 -30.76 -10.50 26.37
C LEU A 314 -29.70 -9.80 27.24
N PRO A 315 -30.09 -8.98 28.22
CA PRO A 315 -29.13 -8.31 29.08
C PRO A 315 -28.52 -9.29 30.10
N VAL A 316 -27.22 -9.16 30.34
CA VAL A 316 -26.54 -9.81 31.48
C VAL A 316 -26.47 -8.86 32.68
N LEU A 317 -26.44 -7.55 32.40
CA LEU A 317 -26.39 -6.50 33.41
C LEU A 317 -27.81 -6.11 33.80
N GLU A 318 -28.30 -6.68 34.89
CA GLU A 318 -29.56 -6.28 35.50
C GLU A 318 -29.33 -5.07 36.41
N SER A 319 -29.67 -3.88 35.91
CA SER A 319 -29.71 -2.66 36.70
C SER A 319 -30.96 -1.85 36.38
N GLN A 320 -31.48 -1.17 37.39
CA GLN A 320 -32.54 -0.16 37.22
C GLN A 320 -31.89 1.19 36.96
N PRO A 321 -32.48 2.04 36.09
CA PRO A 321 -31.95 3.38 35.87
C PRO A 321 -32.11 4.22 37.14
N ALA A 322 -31.03 4.85 37.59
CA ALA A 322 -31.09 5.92 38.58
C ALA A 322 -31.73 7.18 37.97
N PRO A 323 -32.11 8.19 38.77
CA PRO A 323 -32.49 9.49 38.25
C PRO A 323 -31.39 10.01 37.31
N ASP A 324 -31.79 10.42 36.12
CA ASP A 324 -30.96 10.94 35.03
C ASP A 324 -30.12 9.93 34.22
N ASP A 325 -30.24 8.61 34.49
CA ASP A 325 -29.51 7.57 33.72
C ASP A 325 -30.05 7.36 32.29
N LEU A 326 -31.30 7.77 32.04
CA LEU A 326 -31.93 7.77 30.73
C LEU A 326 -32.84 8.99 30.63
N LEU A 327 -32.40 9.99 29.89
CA LEU A 327 -33.10 11.26 29.72
C LEU A 327 -33.38 11.55 28.25
N MET A 328 -34.49 12.23 28.01
CA MET A 328 -34.80 12.87 26.74
C MET A 328 -35.03 14.35 27.05
N LEU A 329 -34.13 15.19 26.59
CA LEU A 329 -34.21 16.64 26.74
C LEU A 329 -34.83 17.21 25.46
N SER A 330 -35.88 18.01 25.61
CA SER A 330 -36.44 18.80 24.51
C SER A 330 -35.90 20.21 24.65
N VAL A 331 -35.23 20.69 23.62
CA VAL A 331 -34.71 22.06 23.56
C VAL A 331 -35.43 22.77 22.43
N ASP A 332 -36.12 23.85 22.75
CA ASP A 332 -36.74 24.73 21.77
C ASP A 332 -35.69 25.74 21.31
N GLY A 333 -35.53 25.91 19.99
CA GLY A 333 -34.60 26.91 19.45
C GLY A 333 -33.81 26.41 18.25
N ALA A 334 -32.65 27.02 18.06
CA ALA A 334 -31.67 26.65 17.04
C ALA A 334 -30.76 25.51 17.53
N PRO A 335 -30.04 24.81 16.64
CA PRO A 335 -29.09 23.75 17.03
C PRO A 335 -28.03 24.20 18.05
N GLU A 336 -27.66 25.48 18.04
CA GLU A 336 -26.75 26.07 19.02
C GLU A 336 -27.33 26.03 20.45
N ASP A 337 -28.65 26.20 20.60
CA ASP A 337 -29.33 26.13 21.89
C ASP A 337 -29.30 24.70 22.45
N GLU A 338 -29.39 23.67 21.59
CA GLU A 338 -29.22 22.26 21.98
C GLU A 338 -27.81 21.98 22.52
N MET A 339 -26.79 22.55 21.89
CA MET A 339 -25.40 22.40 22.32
C MET A 339 -25.13 23.10 23.65
N GLN A 340 -25.68 24.31 23.83
CA GLN A 340 -25.60 25.04 25.08
C GLN A 340 -26.31 24.29 26.21
N ALA A 341 -27.53 23.81 25.97
CA ALA A 341 -28.28 23.02 26.95
C ALA A 341 -27.53 21.72 27.32
N LEU A 342 -26.87 21.09 26.35
CA LEU A 342 -26.01 19.94 26.60
C LEU A 342 -24.78 20.34 27.43
N ALA A 343 -24.11 21.46 27.12
CA ALA A 343 -22.98 21.96 27.89
C ALA A 343 -23.38 22.26 29.35
N ASP A 344 -24.51 22.94 29.56
CA ASP A 344 -25.05 23.26 30.88
C ASP A 344 -25.39 21.99 31.68
N PHE A 345 -26.07 21.04 31.04
CA PHE A 345 -26.33 19.72 31.63
C PHE A 345 -25.04 19.00 31.99
N LEU A 346 -24.02 19.12 31.14
CA LEU A 346 -22.73 18.52 31.38
C LEU A 346 -21.89 19.28 32.44
N LEU A 347 -22.14 20.55 32.73
CA LEU A 347 -21.41 21.31 33.75
C LEU A 347 -22.05 21.21 35.14
N ASP A 348 -23.27 20.71 35.24
CA ASP A 348 -23.96 20.52 36.53
C ASP A 348 -23.05 19.73 37.51
N PRO A 349 -22.72 20.30 38.69
CA PRO A 349 -21.89 19.64 39.71
C PRO A 349 -22.42 18.26 40.14
N GLN A 350 -23.74 18.05 40.15
CA GLN A 350 -24.36 16.76 40.49
C GLN A 350 -24.06 15.70 39.42
N GLN A 351 -24.06 16.09 38.15
CA GLN A 351 -23.69 15.21 37.04
C GLN A 351 -22.17 15.01 36.97
N THR A 352 -21.40 16.07 37.25
CA THR A 352 -19.94 16.05 37.24
C THR A 352 -19.36 15.11 38.31
N ALA A 353 -19.97 15.04 39.50
CA ALA A 353 -19.56 14.12 40.57
C ALA A 353 -19.76 12.63 40.23
N ARG A 354 -20.66 12.30 39.30
CA ARG A 354 -20.88 10.92 38.81
C ARG A 354 -19.91 10.51 37.70
N ARG A 355 -19.04 11.41 37.23
CA ARG A 355 -18.21 11.16 36.05
C ARG A 355 -16.96 10.32 36.33
N HIS A 356 -16.85 9.24 35.57
CA HIS A 356 -15.56 8.71 35.16
C HIS A 356 -15.13 9.37 33.83
N ARG A 357 -13.84 9.28 33.49
CA ARG A 357 -13.16 9.89 32.32
C ARG A 357 -13.64 9.40 30.93
N GLN A 358 -14.93 9.07 30.73
CA GLN A 358 -15.42 8.28 29.58
C GLN A 358 -16.78 8.72 29.00
N THR A 359 -17.09 10.03 28.96
CA THR A 359 -18.29 10.50 28.24
C THR A 359 -18.01 10.54 26.73
N ALA A 360 -18.95 10.02 25.92
CA ALA A 360 -18.91 10.11 24.46
C ALA A 360 -20.19 10.80 23.95
N ILE A 361 -20.03 11.71 23.00
CA ILE A 361 -21.13 12.42 22.35
C ILE A 361 -21.21 11.94 20.91
N LEU A 362 -22.38 11.44 20.51
CA LEU A 362 -22.64 10.92 19.17
C LEU A 362 -23.54 11.89 18.43
N VAL A 363 -23.09 12.36 17.29
CA VAL A 363 -23.82 13.29 16.42
C VAL A 363 -23.97 12.70 15.03
N ARG A 364 -24.90 13.24 14.25
CA ARG A 364 -25.22 12.70 12.92
C ARG A 364 -24.13 12.97 11.88
N ASP A 365 -23.48 14.14 11.96
CA ASP A 365 -22.48 14.56 10.98
C ASP A 365 -21.31 15.30 11.63
N ASN A 366 -20.23 15.45 10.85
CA ASN A 366 -18.99 16.07 11.32
C ASN A 366 -19.15 17.58 11.60
N LYS A 367 -20.08 18.26 10.93
CA LYS A 367 -20.30 19.70 11.14
C LYS A 367 -20.92 19.93 12.52
N THR A 368 -21.90 19.13 12.92
CA THR A 368 -22.44 19.16 14.28
C THR A 368 -21.34 18.84 15.30
N ALA A 369 -20.44 17.90 15.00
CA ALA A 369 -19.33 17.57 15.91
C ALA A 369 -18.37 18.76 16.09
N ASP A 370 -18.09 19.52 15.02
CA ASP A 370 -17.26 20.72 15.08
C ASP A 370 -17.92 21.81 15.94
N GLN A 371 -19.22 22.04 15.75
CA GLN A 371 -19.97 23.01 16.54
C GLN A 371 -20.00 22.63 18.03
N CYS A 372 -20.20 21.35 18.35
CA CYS A 372 -20.09 20.84 19.73
C CYS A 372 -18.70 21.07 20.32
N ALA A 373 -17.64 20.80 19.56
CA ALA A 373 -16.27 20.99 20.03
C ALA A 373 -15.98 22.45 20.40
N VAL A 374 -16.38 23.40 19.54
CA VAL A 374 -16.24 24.84 19.80
C VAL A 374 -17.02 25.24 21.07
N CYS A 375 -18.30 24.85 21.17
CA CYS A 375 -19.13 25.18 22.32
C CYS A 375 -18.54 24.66 23.65
N PHE A 376 -18.06 23.42 23.68
CA PHE A 376 -17.47 22.85 24.90
C PHE A 376 -16.09 23.45 25.23
N GLU A 377 -15.28 23.80 24.23
CA GLU A 377 -14.01 24.52 24.44
C GLU A 377 -14.24 25.91 25.06
N GLU A 378 -15.29 26.63 24.63
CA GLU A 378 -15.70 27.92 25.23
C GLU A 378 -16.11 27.79 26.71
N HIS A 379 -16.49 26.58 27.14
CA HIS A 379 -16.86 26.24 28.50
C HIS A 379 -15.73 25.55 29.30
N ASP A 380 -14.48 25.64 28.82
CA ASP A 380 -13.30 25.01 29.42
C ASP A 380 -13.42 23.48 29.60
N MET A 381 -14.24 22.83 28.76
CA MET A 381 -14.41 21.37 28.76
C MET A 381 -13.46 20.72 27.74
N PRO A 382 -12.55 19.81 28.16
CA PRO A 382 -11.64 19.16 27.23
C PRO A 382 -12.38 18.17 26.33
N VAL A 383 -12.39 18.44 25.02
CA VAL A 383 -13.01 17.58 24.00
C VAL A 383 -11.94 16.85 23.20
N PHE A 384 -12.20 15.56 22.91
CA PHE A 384 -11.42 14.79 21.96
C PHE A 384 -12.33 14.31 20.83
N LYS A 385 -12.17 14.89 19.64
CA LYS A 385 -12.92 14.51 18.44
C LYS A 385 -12.27 13.30 17.76
N ILE A 386 -13.04 12.23 17.54
CA ILE A 386 -12.54 10.99 16.90
C ILE A 386 -12.33 11.16 15.39
N SER A 387 -13.07 12.06 14.74
CA SER A 387 -12.97 12.35 13.31
C SER A 387 -12.41 13.74 13.07
N GLY A 388 -11.38 13.90 12.24
CA GLY A 388 -11.03 15.22 11.67
C GLY A 388 -9.60 15.71 11.85
N TYR A 389 -8.76 15.04 12.64
CA TYR A 389 -7.34 15.37 12.69
C TYR A 389 -6.48 14.11 12.73
N ASP A 390 -6.08 13.63 11.55
CA ASP A 390 -4.94 12.74 11.49
C ASP A 390 -3.67 13.59 11.59
N VAL A 391 -2.90 13.38 12.66
CA VAL A 391 -1.61 14.04 12.84
C VAL A 391 -0.70 13.74 11.64
N MET A 392 -0.82 12.56 11.02
CA MET A 392 -0.08 12.18 9.81
C MET A 392 -0.44 13.03 8.59
N ASP A 393 -1.60 13.68 8.58
CA ASP A 393 -2.03 14.58 7.50
C ASP A 393 -1.50 16.00 7.64
N THR A 394 -0.87 16.31 8.76
CA THR A 394 -0.27 17.64 8.98
C THR A 394 0.83 17.90 7.96
N VAL A 395 0.95 19.17 7.55
CA VAL A 395 1.97 19.62 6.58
C VAL A 395 3.37 19.17 7.02
N LEU A 396 3.70 19.33 8.31
CA LEU A 396 5.00 18.94 8.87
C LEU A 396 5.29 17.44 8.70
N LEU A 397 4.34 16.57 9.06
CA LEU A 397 4.56 15.12 8.97
C LEU A 397 4.53 14.60 7.55
N ARG A 398 3.67 15.15 6.68
CA ARG A 398 3.70 14.86 5.24
C ARG A 398 5.02 15.32 4.60
N ASP A 399 5.52 16.50 4.96
CA ASP A 399 6.83 17.01 4.49
C ASP A 399 7.97 16.11 4.97
N THR A 400 7.94 15.71 6.24
CA THR A 400 8.94 14.81 6.83
C THR A 400 8.92 13.44 6.15
N LYS A 401 7.72 12.87 5.93
CA LYS A 401 7.54 11.61 5.21
C LYS A 401 8.09 11.71 3.79
N ALA A 402 7.81 12.80 3.07
CA ALA A 402 8.36 13.05 1.75
C ALA A 402 9.89 13.16 1.78
N TYR A 403 10.47 13.83 2.79
CA TYR A 403 11.92 13.91 2.94
C TYR A 403 12.55 12.53 3.17
N LEU A 404 12.00 11.73 4.08
CA LEU A 404 12.47 10.37 4.34
C LEU A 404 12.30 9.47 3.11
N ALA A 405 11.19 9.59 2.40
CA ALA A 405 10.93 8.85 1.16
C ALA A 405 11.93 9.23 0.06
N ALA A 406 12.26 10.52 -0.10
CA ALA A 406 13.27 10.98 -1.05
C ALA A 406 14.69 10.49 -0.69
N LEU A 407 15.00 10.34 0.61
CA LEU A 407 16.26 9.77 1.08
C LEU A 407 16.35 8.26 0.84
N GLN A 408 15.27 7.51 1.10
CA GLN A 408 15.22 6.05 0.95
C GLN A 408 15.08 5.63 -0.52
N GLY A 409 14.13 6.22 -1.23
CA GLY A 409 13.75 5.93 -2.60
C GLY A 409 14.25 7.01 -3.55
N ARG A 410 15.32 6.71 -4.29
CA ARG A 410 16.00 7.66 -5.21
C ARG A 410 15.11 8.19 -6.36
N ASN A 411 13.90 7.66 -6.53
CA ASN A 411 12.98 8.00 -7.61
C ASN A 411 11.52 8.16 -7.15
N ASP A 412 11.26 8.43 -5.85
CA ASP A 412 9.89 8.70 -5.39
C ASP A 412 9.41 10.05 -5.95
N ARG A 413 8.65 9.98 -7.04
CA ARG A 413 8.18 11.14 -7.80
C ARG A 413 7.25 12.04 -6.98
N LEU A 414 6.43 11.45 -6.11
CA LEU A 414 5.50 12.18 -5.24
C LEU A 414 6.23 12.95 -4.14
N ALA A 415 7.19 12.28 -3.50
CA ALA A 415 8.03 12.90 -2.48
C ALA A 415 8.76 14.13 -3.07
N TRP A 416 9.37 13.98 -4.24
CA TRP A 416 10.05 15.09 -4.90
C TRP A 416 9.12 16.22 -5.33
N ALA A 417 7.94 15.91 -5.91
CA ALA A 417 6.96 16.94 -6.26
C ALA A 417 6.57 17.78 -5.03
N ARG A 418 6.33 17.12 -3.90
CA ARG A 418 6.03 17.82 -2.65
C ARG A 418 7.19 18.70 -2.18
N LEU A 419 8.41 18.18 -2.16
CA LEU A 419 9.60 18.92 -1.72
C LEU A 419 9.89 20.13 -2.62
N LEU A 420 9.66 20.04 -3.92
CA LEU A 420 9.81 21.15 -4.86
C LEU A 420 8.80 22.28 -4.61
N VAL A 421 7.57 21.96 -4.20
CA VAL A 421 6.61 22.99 -3.79
C VAL A 421 7.05 23.66 -2.49
N ARG A 422 7.49 22.88 -1.51
CA ARG A 422 7.81 23.38 -0.17
C ARG A 422 9.13 24.16 -0.11
N PHE A 423 10.13 23.72 -0.86
CA PHE A 423 11.51 24.22 -0.77
C PHE A 423 12.08 24.69 -2.12
N GLY A 424 11.52 24.23 -3.25
CA GLY A 424 12.01 24.50 -4.61
C GLY A 424 11.33 25.68 -5.32
N GLN A 425 10.58 26.52 -4.61
CA GLN A 425 9.87 27.71 -5.14
C GLN A 425 8.82 27.41 -6.22
N ILE A 426 8.41 26.15 -6.41
CA ILE A 426 7.32 25.82 -7.32
C ILE A 426 5.99 26.13 -6.64
N ARG A 427 5.14 26.93 -7.31
CA ARG A 427 3.94 27.50 -6.67
C ARG A 427 2.83 26.49 -6.41
N THR A 428 2.71 25.43 -7.21
CA THR A 428 1.58 24.48 -7.13
C THR A 428 2.05 23.04 -7.20
N GLN A 429 1.31 22.13 -6.53
CA GLN A 429 1.58 20.70 -6.58
C GLN A 429 1.52 20.14 -7.99
N ARG A 430 0.53 20.57 -8.78
CA ARG A 430 0.41 20.20 -10.20
C ARG A 430 1.66 20.57 -11.01
N ALA A 431 2.16 21.82 -10.87
CA ALA A 431 3.35 22.25 -11.59
C ALA A 431 4.59 21.45 -11.18
N ALA A 432 4.71 21.13 -9.89
CA ALA A 432 5.81 20.30 -9.41
C ALA A 432 5.71 18.87 -9.93
N ARG A 433 4.52 18.27 -9.92
CA ARG A 433 4.24 16.96 -10.52
C ARG A 433 4.57 16.93 -12.01
N ALA A 434 4.13 17.93 -12.77
CA ALA A 434 4.48 18.07 -14.19
C ALA A 434 5.99 18.15 -14.41
N LEU A 435 6.71 18.99 -13.64
CA LEU A 435 8.17 19.09 -13.75
C LEU A 435 8.86 17.75 -13.45
N VAL A 436 8.45 17.06 -12.38
CA VAL A 436 9.01 15.75 -12.03
C VAL A 436 8.81 14.74 -13.15
N LEU A 437 7.65 14.73 -13.79
CA LEU A 437 7.38 13.86 -14.94
C LEU A 437 8.23 14.22 -16.15
N GLU A 438 8.37 15.51 -16.47
CA GLU A 438 9.18 15.98 -17.59
C GLU A 438 10.66 15.62 -17.39
N LEU A 439 11.21 15.90 -16.21
CA LEU A 439 12.56 15.49 -15.84
C LEU A 439 12.74 13.98 -16.00
N HIS A 440 11.76 13.21 -15.54
CA HIS A 440 11.80 11.76 -15.66
C HIS A 440 11.81 11.27 -17.12
N GLN A 441 10.98 11.86 -17.99
CA GLN A 441 10.97 11.55 -19.43
C GLN A 441 12.31 11.88 -20.11
N LEU A 442 13.04 12.86 -19.59
CA LEU A 442 14.38 13.23 -20.03
C LEU A 442 15.49 12.38 -19.37
N GLY A 443 15.16 11.40 -18.53
CA GLY A 443 16.12 10.58 -17.78
C GLY A 443 16.83 11.33 -16.64
N VAL A 444 16.33 12.51 -16.28
CA VAL A 444 16.85 13.37 -15.22
C VAL A 444 16.11 13.09 -13.92
N ARG A 445 16.84 12.91 -12.83
CA ARG A 445 16.28 12.80 -11.48
C ARG A 445 16.34 14.17 -10.83
N VAL A 446 15.36 14.49 -9.98
CA VAL A 446 15.33 15.79 -9.27
C VAL A 446 16.60 16.03 -8.45
N ARG A 447 17.17 14.98 -7.84
CA ARG A 447 18.43 15.07 -7.11
C ARG A 447 19.62 15.54 -7.96
N ASP A 448 19.60 15.28 -9.27
CA ASP A 448 20.70 15.68 -10.16
C ASP A 448 20.74 17.22 -10.26
N LEU A 449 19.63 17.89 -9.95
CA LEU A 449 19.56 19.36 -9.88
C LEU A 449 20.12 19.94 -8.57
N LEU A 450 20.36 19.09 -7.55
CA LEU A 450 20.92 19.53 -6.26
C LEU A 450 22.45 19.57 -6.26
N GLU A 451 23.09 18.95 -7.25
CA GLU A 451 24.55 18.93 -7.38
C GLU A 451 24.98 20.00 -8.41
N PRO A 452 25.72 21.04 -8.01
CA PRO A 452 26.07 22.18 -8.87
C PRO A 452 26.73 21.78 -10.20
N ASP A 453 27.56 20.74 -10.18
CA ASP A 453 28.27 20.24 -11.35
C ASP A 453 27.34 19.48 -12.33
N HIS A 454 26.26 18.87 -11.82
CA HIS A 454 25.27 18.13 -12.61
C HIS A 454 24.18 19.01 -13.22
N VAL A 455 23.94 20.21 -12.66
CA VAL A 455 23.00 21.19 -13.23
C VAL A 455 23.45 21.66 -14.62
N LEU A 456 24.77 21.73 -14.86
CA LEU A 456 25.36 22.15 -16.14
C LEU A 456 25.66 20.99 -17.10
N GLN A 457 25.80 19.76 -16.57
CA GLN A 457 25.96 18.53 -17.34
C GLN A 457 25.13 17.41 -16.71
N THR A 458 23.86 17.28 -17.10
CA THR A 458 23.05 16.15 -16.63
C THR A 458 23.72 14.84 -17.05
N VAL A 459 23.61 13.76 -16.27
CA VAL A 459 24.19 12.45 -16.63
C VAL A 459 23.77 12.03 -18.04
N ALA A 460 22.51 12.29 -18.41
CA ALA A 460 21.99 12.08 -19.76
C ALA A 460 22.61 13.04 -20.80
N GLY A 461 22.78 14.32 -20.49
CA GLY A 461 23.43 15.30 -21.36
C GLY A 461 24.91 15.01 -21.57
N ALA A 462 25.63 14.63 -20.51
CA ALA A 462 27.01 14.17 -20.57
C ALA A 462 27.13 12.91 -21.45
N PHE A 463 26.21 11.94 -21.29
CA PHE A 463 26.15 10.78 -22.16
C PHE A 463 25.93 11.17 -23.63
N VAL A 464 24.91 11.98 -23.94
CA VAL A 464 24.60 12.41 -25.31
C VAL A 464 25.76 13.20 -25.92
N ALA A 465 26.39 14.09 -25.17
CA ALA A 465 27.56 14.85 -25.64
C ALA A 465 28.75 13.93 -25.92
N THR A 466 28.98 12.96 -25.03
CA THR A 466 30.12 12.02 -25.12
C THR A 466 29.94 11.01 -26.25
N VAL A 467 28.74 10.46 -26.41
CA VAL A 467 28.41 9.46 -27.44
C VAL A 467 28.22 10.10 -28.81
N GLY A 468 27.56 11.28 -28.86
CA GLY A 468 27.20 11.93 -30.12
C GLY A 468 28.32 12.75 -30.78
N ARG A 469 29.42 13.04 -30.08
CA ARG A 469 30.56 13.82 -30.61
C ARG A 469 31.92 13.18 -30.31
N GLY A 470 31.94 12.00 -29.72
CA GLY A 470 33.14 11.41 -29.15
C GLY A 470 33.26 9.91 -29.38
N ARG A 471 34.38 9.41 -28.91
CA ARG A 471 34.76 8.00 -28.93
C ARG A 471 34.45 7.40 -27.56
N VAL A 472 33.64 6.35 -27.53
CA VAL A 472 33.26 5.62 -26.31
C VAL A 472 33.81 4.21 -26.41
N VAL A 473 34.43 3.72 -25.36
CA VAL A 473 34.84 2.33 -25.23
C VAL A 473 33.98 1.69 -24.15
N VAL A 474 33.10 0.79 -24.58
CA VAL A 474 32.31 -0.05 -23.69
C VAL A 474 33.17 -1.27 -23.35
N PHE A 475 33.41 -1.52 -22.08
CA PHE A 475 34.23 -2.65 -21.64
C PHE A 475 33.54 -3.45 -20.54
N ASP A 476 33.97 -4.70 -20.43
CA ASP A 476 33.50 -5.66 -19.45
C ASP A 476 34.66 -6.52 -18.96
N THR A 477 34.63 -6.91 -17.68
CA THR A 477 35.70 -7.69 -17.06
C THR A 477 35.18 -8.96 -16.40
N GLU A 478 35.84 -10.08 -16.69
CA GLU A 478 35.66 -11.32 -15.94
C GLU A 478 36.78 -11.46 -14.92
N THR A 479 36.42 -11.87 -13.70
CA THR A 479 37.32 -11.92 -12.55
C THR A 479 37.35 -13.29 -11.88
N THR A 480 38.39 -13.55 -11.10
CA THR A 480 38.50 -14.76 -10.26
C THR A 480 37.52 -14.79 -9.08
N GLY A 481 36.85 -13.67 -8.77
CA GLY A 481 35.92 -13.54 -7.65
C GLY A 481 35.28 -12.15 -7.55
N LEU A 482 34.49 -11.94 -6.49
CA LEU A 482 33.73 -10.70 -6.26
C LEU A 482 34.48 -9.65 -5.41
N ASP A 483 35.63 -9.99 -4.84
CA ASP A 483 36.44 -9.03 -4.08
C ASP A 483 37.26 -8.16 -5.03
N THR A 484 36.88 -6.91 -5.18
CA THR A 484 37.49 -5.97 -6.12
C THR A 484 38.93 -5.60 -5.77
N ALA A 485 39.36 -5.80 -4.53
CA ALA A 485 40.70 -5.46 -4.06
C ALA A 485 41.72 -6.58 -4.27
N THR A 486 41.28 -7.85 -4.30
CA THR A 486 42.16 -9.03 -4.33
C THR A 486 42.00 -9.91 -5.57
N SER A 487 40.83 -9.87 -6.23
CA SER A 487 40.57 -10.67 -7.42
C SER A 487 41.45 -10.22 -8.60
N ASP A 488 41.83 -11.18 -9.44
CA ASP A 488 42.52 -10.93 -10.70
C ASP A 488 41.50 -10.81 -11.84
N ILE A 489 41.77 -9.91 -12.79
CA ILE A 489 41.05 -9.89 -14.08
C ILE A 489 41.60 -11.04 -14.92
N ILE A 490 40.72 -11.90 -15.42
CA ILE A 490 41.06 -13.05 -16.29
C ILE A 490 40.62 -12.84 -17.73
N GLN A 491 39.65 -11.96 -17.97
CA GLN A 491 39.28 -11.48 -19.29
C GLN A 491 38.95 -10.00 -19.22
N ILE A 492 39.42 -9.25 -20.22
CA ILE A 492 38.92 -7.91 -20.49
C ILE A 492 38.49 -7.84 -21.96
N ALA A 493 37.22 -7.50 -22.17
CA ALA A 493 36.63 -7.33 -23.49
C ALA A 493 36.14 -5.89 -23.63
N ALA A 494 36.27 -5.33 -24.82
CA ALA A 494 35.81 -3.98 -25.10
C ALA A 494 35.39 -3.79 -26.56
N VAL A 495 34.42 -2.89 -26.76
CA VAL A 495 33.92 -2.48 -28.07
C VAL A 495 33.98 -0.96 -28.14
N GLU A 496 34.58 -0.45 -29.20
CA GLU A 496 34.60 0.97 -29.51
C GLU A 496 33.31 1.38 -30.22
N TYR A 497 32.79 2.54 -29.84
CA TYR A 497 31.70 3.24 -30.50
C TYR A 497 32.17 4.65 -30.86
N CYS A 498 32.05 5.02 -32.13
CA CYS A 498 32.35 6.37 -32.62
C CYS A 498 31.06 6.98 -33.15
N GLU A 499 30.61 8.08 -32.57
CA GLU A 499 29.34 8.72 -32.96
C GLU A 499 28.13 7.74 -32.93
N GLY A 500 28.16 6.80 -31.98
CA GLY A 500 27.14 5.76 -31.83
C GLY A 500 27.27 4.55 -32.76
N VAL A 501 28.24 4.53 -33.68
CA VAL A 501 28.48 3.40 -34.59
C VAL A 501 29.54 2.45 -34.01
N PRO A 502 29.29 1.14 -33.93
CA PRO A 502 30.28 0.18 -33.43
C PRO A 502 31.49 0.10 -34.39
N GLY A 503 32.68 0.14 -33.81
CA GLY A 503 33.97 0.14 -34.51
C GLY A 503 34.82 -1.05 -34.12
N ARG A 504 36.04 -0.77 -33.62
CA ARG A 504 37.00 -1.81 -33.27
C ARG A 504 36.56 -2.60 -32.04
N THR A 505 36.95 -3.86 -31.99
CA THR A 505 36.77 -4.71 -30.81
C THR A 505 38.13 -5.07 -30.22
N PHE A 506 38.13 -5.30 -28.91
CA PHE A 506 39.30 -5.70 -28.13
C PHE A 506 38.88 -6.84 -27.20
N MET A 507 39.71 -7.86 -27.10
CA MET A 507 39.50 -8.94 -26.13
C MET A 507 40.85 -9.55 -25.79
N ARG A 508 41.14 -9.69 -24.50
CA ARG A 508 42.31 -10.40 -23.99
C ARG A 508 41.95 -11.27 -22.81
N LEU A 509 42.49 -12.49 -22.84
CA LEU A 509 42.57 -13.35 -21.68
C LEU A 509 43.88 -13.04 -20.93
N LEU A 510 43.84 -13.00 -19.61
CA LEU A 510 44.98 -12.68 -18.76
C LEU A 510 45.35 -13.89 -17.90
N GLN A 511 46.64 -14.16 -17.77
CA GLN A 511 47.14 -15.21 -16.90
C GLN A 511 46.93 -14.85 -15.43
N THR A 512 46.47 -15.80 -14.63
CA THR A 512 46.38 -15.68 -13.16
C THR A 512 46.99 -16.91 -12.50
N GLY A 513 47.55 -16.73 -11.30
CA GLY A 513 47.95 -17.80 -10.41
C GLY A 513 46.89 -18.16 -9.36
N GLN A 514 45.78 -17.44 -9.32
CA GLN A 514 44.67 -17.69 -8.40
C GLN A 514 43.79 -18.84 -8.90
N ASP A 515 43.16 -19.54 -7.96
CA ASP A 515 42.15 -20.55 -8.29
C ASP A 515 40.87 -19.86 -8.80
N LEU A 516 40.32 -20.38 -9.90
CA LEU A 516 39.07 -19.87 -10.49
C LEU A 516 37.84 -20.33 -9.71
N GLY A 517 37.96 -21.35 -8.85
CA GLY A 517 36.91 -21.77 -7.92
C GLY A 517 35.52 -21.88 -8.57
N GLU A 518 34.53 -21.20 -8.00
CA GLU A 518 33.15 -21.15 -8.50
C GLU A 518 32.93 -20.14 -9.65
N SER A 519 33.87 -19.23 -9.92
CA SER A 519 33.71 -18.21 -10.98
C SER A 519 33.69 -18.84 -12.37
N ALA A 520 34.44 -19.94 -12.55
CA ALA A 520 34.47 -20.71 -13.80
C ALA A 520 33.10 -21.21 -14.27
N ALA A 521 32.15 -21.42 -13.35
CA ALA A 521 30.79 -21.82 -13.68
C ALA A 521 29.96 -20.68 -14.30
N VAL A 522 30.38 -19.42 -14.10
CA VAL A 522 29.66 -18.22 -14.57
C VAL A 522 30.18 -17.76 -15.93
N HIS A 523 31.50 -17.62 -16.08
CA HIS A 523 32.11 -17.07 -17.30
C HIS A 523 32.60 -18.15 -18.28
N HIS A 524 32.58 -19.43 -17.89
CA HIS A 524 32.98 -20.58 -18.73
C HIS A 524 34.43 -20.54 -19.27
N ILE A 525 35.33 -19.84 -18.59
CA ILE A 525 36.77 -19.77 -18.95
C ILE A 525 37.51 -20.78 -18.10
N THR A 526 38.30 -21.65 -18.73
CA THR A 526 39.05 -22.69 -18.02
C THR A 526 40.48 -22.27 -17.71
N PRO A 527 41.14 -22.87 -16.70
CA PRO A 527 42.56 -22.66 -16.46
C PRO A 527 43.44 -23.01 -17.68
N GLU A 528 43.01 -23.93 -18.54
CA GLU A 528 43.72 -24.28 -19.77
C GLU A 528 43.65 -23.18 -20.82
N ASP A 529 42.51 -22.49 -20.92
CA ASP A 529 42.35 -21.32 -21.79
C ASP A 529 43.31 -20.20 -21.40
N LEU A 530 43.42 -19.92 -20.10
CA LEU A 530 44.31 -18.88 -19.60
C LEU A 530 45.79 -19.24 -19.80
N ARG A 531 46.15 -20.53 -19.72
CA ARG A 531 47.53 -20.98 -20.00
C ARG A 531 47.91 -20.90 -21.47
N THR A 532 46.98 -21.27 -22.36
CA THR A 532 47.27 -21.41 -23.80
C THR A 532 47.07 -20.10 -24.59
N ARG A 533 46.10 -19.29 -24.19
CA ARG A 533 45.68 -18.06 -24.89
C ARG A 533 45.86 -16.80 -24.05
N GLY A 534 46.07 -16.94 -22.74
CA GLY A 534 46.26 -15.80 -21.84
C GLY A 534 47.62 -15.14 -22.01
N VAL A 535 47.63 -13.81 -22.01
CA VAL A 535 48.85 -12.99 -21.96
C VAL A 535 49.18 -12.60 -20.53
N ALA A 536 50.40 -12.14 -20.28
CA ALA A 536 50.77 -11.58 -18.98
C ALA A 536 49.87 -10.37 -18.64
N PRO A 537 49.35 -10.25 -17.39
CA PRO A 537 48.44 -9.16 -17.00
C PRO A 537 48.95 -7.76 -17.35
N ALA A 538 50.24 -7.48 -17.13
CA ALA A 538 50.85 -6.19 -17.49
C ALA A 538 50.74 -5.86 -18.98
N VAL A 539 50.87 -6.87 -19.86
CA VAL A 539 50.77 -6.70 -21.32
C VAL A 539 49.31 -6.45 -21.71
N GLY A 540 48.40 -7.33 -21.28
CA GLY A 540 46.98 -7.21 -21.67
C GLY A 540 46.31 -5.94 -21.12
N LEU A 541 46.66 -5.51 -19.91
CA LEU A 541 46.17 -4.25 -19.34
C LEU A 541 46.75 -3.03 -20.05
N ARG A 542 48.03 -3.06 -20.45
CA ARG A 542 48.64 -1.97 -21.25
C ARG A 542 47.96 -1.87 -22.62
N GLU A 543 47.75 -2.99 -23.30
CA GLU A 543 47.03 -3.02 -24.57
C GLU A 543 45.60 -2.48 -24.44
N PHE A 544 44.91 -2.76 -23.32
CA PHE A 544 43.61 -2.17 -23.03
C PHE A 544 43.69 -0.65 -22.83
N LEU A 545 44.67 -0.15 -22.07
CA LEU A 545 44.88 1.30 -21.89
C LEU A 545 45.12 2.00 -23.24
N ASP A 546 45.92 1.39 -24.10
CA ASP A 546 46.21 1.92 -25.44
C ASP A 546 44.96 1.89 -26.33
N PHE A 547 44.16 0.82 -26.22
CA PHE A 547 42.87 0.73 -26.90
C PHE A 547 41.91 1.82 -26.39
N ALA A 548 41.82 2.05 -25.09
CA ALA A 548 40.92 3.02 -24.47
C ALA A 548 41.40 4.47 -24.54
N ALA A 549 42.63 4.72 -24.99
CA ALA A 549 43.27 6.05 -24.92
C ALA A 549 42.41 7.15 -25.60
N GLY A 550 42.13 8.22 -24.85
CA GLY A 550 41.35 9.37 -25.33
C GLY A 550 39.85 9.08 -25.57
N ALA A 551 39.36 7.90 -25.18
CA ALA A 551 37.94 7.58 -25.20
C ALA A 551 37.29 7.79 -23.83
N ALA A 552 35.99 8.02 -23.83
CA ALA A 552 35.18 7.82 -22.63
C ALA A 552 35.02 6.33 -22.34
N LEU A 553 34.97 5.97 -21.06
CA LEU A 553 34.82 4.59 -20.63
C LEU A 553 33.40 4.31 -20.16
N ALA A 554 32.82 3.24 -20.69
CA ALA A 554 31.49 2.78 -20.34
C ALA A 554 31.52 1.32 -19.87
N ALA A 555 30.77 1.00 -18.81
CA ALA A 555 30.54 -0.38 -18.38
C ALA A 555 29.15 -0.50 -17.74
N HIS A 556 28.69 -1.73 -17.53
CA HIS A 556 27.44 -2.00 -16.84
C HIS A 556 27.71 -2.28 -15.37
N ASN A 557 27.29 -1.41 -14.46
CA ASN A 557 27.76 -1.38 -13.06
C ASN A 557 29.23 -0.95 -12.94
N LEU A 558 29.59 0.13 -13.64
CA LEU A 558 30.97 0.63 -13.75
C LEU A 558 31.70 0.78 -12.41
N ARG A 559 30.99 0.99 -11.30
CA ARG A 559 31.61 1.04 -9.97
C ARG A 559 32.40 -0.24 -9.64
N PHE A 560 31.91 -1.41 -10.03
CA PHE A 560 32.59 -2.68 -9.81
C PHE A 560 33.82 -2.80 -10.72
N ASP A 561 33.63 -2.68 -12.04
CA ASP A 561 34.71 -2.78 -13.03
C ASP A 561 35.82 -1.75 -12.79
N ARG A 562 35.47 -0.51 -12.44
CA ARG A 562 36.43 0.54 -12.07
C ARG A 562 37.29 0.10 -10.89
N ALA A 563 36.69 -0.45 -9.84
CA ALA A 563 37.43 -0.86 -8.65
C ALA A 563 38.40 -2.01 -8.97
N VAL A 564 37.92 -3.05 -9.66
CA VAL A 564 38.73 -4.21 -10.06
C VAL A 564 39.87 -3.78 -10.99
N LEU A 565 39.57 -2.99 -12.03
CA LEU A 565 40.55 -2.53 -13.00
C LEU A 565 41.61 -1.64 -12.34
N THR A 566 41.21 -0.75 -11.43
CA THR A 566 42.17 0.09 -10.69
C THR A 566 43.12 -0.75 -9.85
N ALA A 567 42.61 -1.74 -9.11
CA ALA A 567 43.44 -2.62 -8.30
C ALA A 567 44.43 -3.43 -9.15
N ASN A 568 43.96 -4.00 -10.26
CA ASN A 568 44.79 -4.80 -11.16
C ASN A 568 45.84 -3.96 -11.88
N LEU A 569 45.50 -2.75 -12.33
CA LEU A 569 46.47 -1.79 -12.90
C LEU A 569 47.55 -1.44 -11.87
N ALA A 570 47.16 -1.11 -10.64
CA ALA A 570 48.10 -0.73 -9.58
C ALA A 570 49.10 -1.86 -9.26
N ARG A 571 48.67 -3.13 -9.23
CA ARG A 571 49.56 -4.29 -9.03
C ARG A 571 50.63 -4.41 -10.12
N GLN A 572 50.36 -3.91 -11.32
CA GLN A 572 51.28 -3.92 -12.46
C GLN A 572 52.06 -2.60 -12.63
N GLY A 573 51.95 -1.67 -11.68
CA GLY A 573 52.57 -0.33 -11.79
C GLY A 573 51.94 0.56 -12.86
N LEU A 574 50.69 0.28 -13.26
CA LEU A 574 49.91 1.02 -14.23
C LEU A 574 48.84 1.86 -13.51
N ALA A 575 48.36 2.91 -14.17
CA ALA A 575 47.26 3.73 -13.66
C ALA A 575 46.38 4.23 -14.81
N LEU A 576 45.10 4.44 -14.51
CA LEU A 576 44.16 5.12 -15.37
C LEU A 576 43.64 6.37 -14.62
N PRO A 577 43.76 7.59 -15.17
CA PRO A 577 43.31 8.81 -14.52
C PRO A 577 41.79 8.91 -14.61
N TRP A 578 41.09 8.19 -13.72
CA TRP A 578 39.63 8.15 -13.71
C TRP A 578 38.99 9.53 -13.62
N ASP A 579 39.58 10.45 -12.85
CA ASP A 579 39.02 11.78 -12.63
C ASP A 579 39.08 12.68 -13.88
N GLU A 580 39.96 12.35 -14.84
CA GLU A 580 40.09 13.05 -16.13
C GLU A 580 39.39 12.31 -17.28
N THR A 581 38.98 11.05 -17.05
CA THR A 581 38.35 10.20 -18.05
C THR A 581 36.83 10.25 -17.91
N PRO A 582 36.08 10.65 -18.95
CA PRO A 582 34.61 10.60 -18.90
C PRO A 582 34.11 9.18 -18.65
N GLN A 583 33.20 9.02 -17.71
CA GLN A 583 32.72 7.73 -17.21
C GLN A 583 31.22 7.59 -17.44
N ILE A 584 30.79 6.45 -17.96
CA ILE A 584 29.39 6.13 -18.25
C ILE A 584 29.01 4.81 -17.57
N ASP A 585 28.08 4.87 -16.61
CA ASP A 585 27.47 3.66 -16.05
C ASP A 585 26.14 3.37 -16.74
N THR A 586 26.15 2.36 -17.61
CA THR A 586 24.95 1.97 -18.37
C THR A 586 23.86 1.39 -17.46
N LEU A 587 24.19 0.89 -16.27
CA LEU A 587 23.20 0.43 -15.29
C LEU A 587 22.41 1.61 -14.71
N ASP A 588 23.07 2.73 -14.38
CA ASP A 588 22.37 3.93 -13.91
C ASP A 588 21.48 4.51 -15.01
N MET A 589 21.94 4.48 -16.27
CA MET A 589 21.14 4.87 -17.42
C MET A 589 19.92 3.99 -17.66
N ALA A 590 20.07 2.66 -17.64
CA ALA A 590 18.96 1.73 -17.78
C ALA A 590 17.92 1.97 -16.68
N ARG A 591 18.35 2.21 -15.44
CA ARG A 591 17.46 2.57 -14.32
C ARG A 591 16.80 3.93 -14.47
N ARG A 592 17.40 4.87 -15.20
CA ARG A 592 16.82 6.21 -15.46
C ARG A 592 15.75 6.14 -16.54
N LEU A 593 16.07 5.48 -17.66
CA LEU A 593 15.21 5.41 -18.83
C LEU A 593 14.08 4.38 -18.67
N HIS A 594 14.34 3.29 -17.94
CA HIS A 594 13.39 2.20 -17.73
C HIS A 594 13.32 1.83 -16.25
N PRO A 595 12.82 2.70 -15.35
CA PRO A 595 12.82 2.48 -13.90
C PRO A 595 11.92 1.34 -13.40
N ASP A 596 11.05 0.81 -14.27
CA ASP A 596 10.02 -0.16 -13.91
C ASP A 596 10.36 -1.60 -14.34
N LEU A 597 11.59 -1.84 -14.80
CA LEU A 597 12.05 -3.19 -15.14
C LEU A 597 12.18 -4.05 -13.89
N LYS A 598 11.70 -5.30 -13.99
CA LYS A 598 11.79 -6.28 -12.90
C LYS A 598 13.24 -6.62 -12.53
N SER A 599 14.14 -6.52 -13.51
CA SER A 599 15.56 -6.76 -13.34
C SER A 599 16.35 -5.86 -14.28
N TYR A 600 17.57 -5.52 -13.85
CA TYR A 600 18.54 -4.75 -14.62
C TYR A 600 19.82 -5.54 -14.86
N ARG A 601 19.77 -6.87 -14.79
CA ARG A 601 20.91 -7.68 -15.22
C ARG A 601 21.02 -7.56 -16.74
N LEU A 602 22.25 -7.60 -17.27
CA LEU A 602 22.49 -7.51 -18.72
C LEU A 602 21.63 -8.51 -19.51
N ALA A 603 21.52 -9.76 -19.06
CA ALA A 603 20.70 -10.78 -19.73
C ALA A 603 19.22 -10.38 -19.84
N ASP A 604 18.64 -9.85 -18.76
CA ASP A 604 17.24 -9.44 -18.72
C ASP A 604 17.01 -8.15 -19.54
N LEU A 605 18.01 -7.26 -19.56
CA LEU A 605 17.99 -6.04 -20.35
C LEU A 605 18.04 -6.32 -21.85
N ILE A 606 18.88 -7.26 -22.29
CA ILE A 606 18.96 -7.69 -23.70
C ILE A 606 17.64 -8.30 -24.16
N GLU A 607 16.99 -9.12 -23.32
CA GLU A 607 15.68 -9.69 -23.65
C GLU A 607 14.60 -8.60 -23.79
N THR A 608 14.69 -7.55 -22.97
CA THR A 608 13.65 -6.51 -22.91
C THR A 608 13.85 -5.40 -23.95
N LEU A 609 15.09 -4.98 -24.19
CA LEU A 609 15.42 -3.79 -24.99
C LEU A 609 15.95 -4.14 -26.40
N GLY A 610 16.28 -5.41 -26.65
CA GLY A 610 17.03 -5.85 -27.83
C GLY A 610 18.52 -5.62 -27.67
#